data_AF-A0A182WSJ4-F1
#
_entry.id   AF-A0A182WSJ4-F1
#
_cell.length_a   1.000
_cell.length_b   1.000
_cell.length_c   1.000
_cell.angle_alpha   90.00
_cell.angle_beta   90.00
_cell.angle_gamma   90.00
#
_symmetry.space_group_name_H-M   'P 1'
#
loop_
_entity.id
_entity.type
_entity.pdbx_description
1 polymer ?
#
loop_
_entity_poly.entity_id
_entity_poly.type
_entity_poly.pdbx_seq_one_letter_code
_entity_poly.pdbx_strand_id
1 'polypeptide(L)'
;MIKANAQKRRKLSTISSVTVGTPHKDGPPPTRGRLRERYRFKEELLQLFNSITAHCYRQLAQQDRSLSERLFWLLMLILEAATLIAIIISAWGKFTANPLITTLHDTIYPIVLVPFPAISLCNNNRISRAAAVRYAAQLAGRDAERRNASYFLEQIALLGKLYDFDYENLHQMTRLQEFLDLNDVSNSTGMYNALETLEKLSPRCEDMLLRCFWKSIELPCMLRNDMIEVRRTQYGFCCTFNFIGHTEDNEIHPPSYFLDVTGPEMGLVLLLNGSSNDYFYNLFNNIGFNVPDSTAGGVNEQFVHLGTETFIRVDAITINSEPDVLRYSRQKRQCVFRNELLKYGANYGRSNCVAACRLRSVMALCECVPFYMPTAGATASSKSVTTCNLQHIACLSKYKIKWSTVITDIVQIPGLEKEMEESLYCPECLPSCSASKYHITASNLPLVRSRRDGFSVTAGIDNVADVAVVRIFFGQPETWMYKQNVAYYWFEIFSNFGGMFGIMAGMSLITLMEVVYFVGRQLVLVFATRSWSAGALRSRLPNLELLQ
;
A
#
# COMPACT_ATOMS: atom_id res chain seq x y z
N MET A 1 2.58 -10.62 77.08
CA MET A 1 1.49 -10.63 78.09
C MET A 1 0.59 -11.82 77.80
N ILE A 2 0.42 -12.71 78.79
CA ILE A 2 -0.64 -13.75 78.94
C ILE A 2 -0.54 -14.94 77.94
N LYS A 3 0.17 -16.07 78.24
CA LYS A 3 -0.21 -17.33 78.99
C LYS A 3 -1.63 -17.85 78.72
N ALA A 4 -2.01 -19.13 78.72
CA ALA A 4 -1.47 -20.49 78.52
C ALA A 4 -2.69 -21.46 78.69
N ASN A 5 -2.55 -22.73 78.24
CA ASN A 5 -3.35 -23.95 78.55
C ASN A 5 -4.69 -24.20 77.82
N ALA A 6 -5.15 -25.43 77.52
CA ALA A 6 -4.60 -26.80 77.59
C ALA A 6 -5.47 -27.80 76.77
N GLN A 7 -4.80 -28.67 75.99
CA GLN A 7 -4.92 -30.15 75.92
C GLN A 7 -6.31 -30.86 75.86
N LYS A 8 -6.63 -31.55 74.73
CA LYS A 8 -6.92 -33.01 74.70
C LYS A 8 -7.00 -33.66 73.29
N ARG A 9 -6.16 -34.69 73.13
CA ARG A 9 -6.04 -35.82 72.18
C ARG A 9 -7.21 -36.17 71.23
N ARG A 10 -6.86 -36.55 69.98
CA ARG A 10 -7.15 -37.89 69.40
C ARG A 10 -6.26 -38.24 68.17
N LYS A 11 -5.40 -39.24 68.40
CA LYS A 11 -4.75 -40.28 67.55
C LYS A 11 -4.44 -40.00 66.06
N LEU A 12 -3.13 -39.91 65.79
CA LEU A 12 -2.44 -40.34 64.56
C LEU A 12 -2.39 -41.88 64.48
N SER A 13 -2.45 -42.44 63.28
CA SER A 13 -1.77 -43.69 62.96
C SER A 13 -1.19 -43.63 61.55
N THR A 14 0.12 -43.77 61.49
CA THR A 14 0.97 -43.82 60.30
C THR A 14 1.21 -45.27 59.86
N ILE A 15 1.35 -45.46 58.54
CA ILE A 15 2.27 -46.36 57.81
C ILE A 15 2.08 -47.88 58.01
N SER A 16 1.98 -48.66 56.90
CA SER A 16 3.03 -49.63 56.50
C SER A 16 2.60 -50.60 55.37
N SER A 17 3.52 -50.72 54.39
CA SER A 17 3.97 -51.90 53.65
C SER A 17 3.07 -53.13 53.51
N VAL A 18 2.84 -53.53 52.25
CA VAL A 18 2.38 -54.87 51.88
C VAL A 18 3.60 -55.70 51.46
N THR A 19 3.90 -56.74 52.24
CA THR A 19 4.83 -57.81 51.88
C THR A 19 4.09 -59.15 51.85
N VAL A 20 4.20 -59.79 50.68
CA VAL A 20 4.19 -61.22 50.33
C VAL A 20 3.79 -62.24 51.43
N GLY A 21 2.78 -63.04 51.09
CA GLY A 21 2.54 -64.38 51.65
C GLY A 21 2.01 -65.33 50.57
N THR A 22 2.70 -66.45 50.37
CA THR A 22 2.33 -67.67 49.62
C THR A 22 2.57 -68.87 50.56
N PRO A 23 2.13 -70.14 50.31
CA PRO A 23 1.20 -70.70 49.31
C PRO A 23 0.17 -71.72 49.91
N HIS A 24 -0.84 -72.16 49.15
CA HIS A 24 -1.21 -73.59 49.08
C HIS A 24 -2.01 -73.92 47.81
N LYS A 25 -1.63 -75.05 47.19
CA LYS A 25 -2.18 -75.65 45.98
C LYS A 25 -3.51 -76.36 46.28
N ASP A 26 -4.46 -76.30 45.35
CA ASP A 26 -5.02 -77.46 44.62
C ASP A 26 -6.28 -77.07 43.84
N GLY A 27 -6.25 -77.25 42.52
CA GLY A 27 -7.39 -77.05 41.62
C GLY A 27 -7.00 -77.28 40.15
N PRO A 28 -7.76 -78.04 39.35
CA PRO A 28 -7.36 -78.50 38.02
C PRO A 28 -7.32 -77.35 37.00
N PRO A 29 -6.59 -77.49 35.87
CA PRO A 29 -6.35 -76.39 34.95
C PRO A 29 -7.67 -75.98 34.25
N PRO A 30 -7.96 -74.67 34.08
CA PRO A 30 -9.08 -74.28 33.26
C PRO A 30 -8.73 -74.53 31.80
N THR A 31 -9.65 -75.24 31.16
CA THR A 31 -9.68 -75.55 29.74
C THR A 31 -9.55 -74.30 28.87
N ARG A 32 -8.79 -74.46 27.80
CA ARG A 32 -8.47 -73.46 26.78
C ARG A 32 -9.72 -73.08 25.98
N GLY A 33 -10.60 -72.28 26.58
CA GLY A 33 -11.76 -71.69 25.93
C GLY A 33 -11.33 -70.55 25.00
N ARG A 34 -11.42 -70.78 23.69
CA ARG A 34 -11.30 -69.74 22.65
C ARG A 34 -12.36 -68.67 22.90
N LEU A 35 -12.01 -67.57 23.59
CA LEU A 35 -12.82 -66.37 23.62
C LEU A 35 -12.71 -65.67 22.25
N ARG A 36 -13.71 -65.96 21.42
CA ARG A 36 -14.05 -65.17 20.25
C ARG A 36 -14.65 -63.87 20.78
N GLU A 37 -13.81 -62.90 21.16
CA GLU A 37 -14.27 -61.57 21.54
C GLU A 37 -15.03 -60.97 20.36
N ARG A 38 -16.36 -60.98 20.48
CA ARG A 38 -17.26 -60.41 19.48
C ARG A 38 -17.13 -58.90 19.63
N TYR A 39 -16.47 -58.26 18.66
CA TYR A 39 -16.27 -56.81 18.60
C TYR A 39 -17.57 -56.06 18.93
N ARG A 40 -17.63 -55.45 20.12
CA ARG A 40 -18.87 -54.86 20.65
C ARG A 40 -18.71 -53.35 20.81
N PHE A 41 -18.48 -52.70 19.67
CA PHE A 41 -18.33 -51.24 19.53
C PHE A 41 -19.34 -50.42 20.35
N LYS A 42 -20.59 -50.87 20.43
CA LYS A 42 -21.66 -50.21 21.19
C LYS A 42 -21.37 -50.11 22.69
N GLU A 43 -20.81 -51.15 23.31
CA GLU A 43 -20.49 -51.13 24.74
C GLU A 43 -19.28 -50.24 25.04
N GLU A 44 -18.26 -50.27 24.18
CA GLU A 44 -17.10 -49.40 24.33
C GLU A 44 -17.43 -47.92 24.07
N LEU A 45 -18.34 -47.63 23.13
CA LEU A 45 -18.82 -46.26 22.89
C LEU A 45 -19.62 -45.71 24.08
N LEU A 46 -20.46 -46.55 24.70
CA LEU A 46 -21.20 -46.18 25.92
C LEU A 46 -20.26 -45.93 27.09
N GLN A 47 -19.19 -46.72 27.21
CA GLN A 47 -18.15 -46.47 28.22
C GLN A 47 -17.45 -45.14 27.98
N LEU A 48 -17.09 -44.82 26.72
CA LEU A 48 -16.48 -43.54 26.35
C LEU A 48 -17.40 -42.35 26.70
N PHE A 49 -18.67 -42.41 26.33
CA PHE A 49 -19.61 -41.33 26.64
C PHE A 49 -19.88 -41.17 28.14
N ASN A 50 -19.69 -42.23 28.93
CA ASN A 50 -19.79 -42.14 30.38
C ASN A 50 -18.51 -41.61 31.05
N SER A 51 -17.35 -41.76 30.40
CA SER A 51 -16.05 -41.32 30.92
C SER A 51 -15.62 -39.94 30.43
N ILE A 52 -16.10 -39.48 29.27
CA ILE A 52 -15.68 -38.21 28.67
C ILE A 52 -16.18 -37.03 29.50
N THR A 53 -15.36 -35.98 29.59
CA THR A 53 -15.71 -34.76 30.33
C THR A 53 -16.61 -33.79 29.56
N ALA A 54 -16.96 -34.13 28.32
CA ALA A 54 -17.82 -33.31 27.48
C ALA A 54 -19.24 -33.20 28.07
N HIS A 55 -19.83 -32.00 27.99
CA HIS A 55 -21.15 -31.70 28.52
C HIS A 55 -22.21 -32.58 27.85
N CYS A 56 -23.27 -32.93 28.61
CA CYS A 56 -24.43 -33.70 28.14
C CYS A 56 -24.18 -35.17 27.71
N TYR A 57 -22.97 -35.57 27.26
CA TYR A 57 -22.66 -36.94 26.82
C TYR A 57 -22.86 -37.99 27.92
N ARG A 58 -22.40 -37.68 29.14
CA ARG A 58 -22.62 -38.56 30.30
C ARG A 58 -24.10 -38.77 30.62
N GLN A 59 -24.92 -37.74 30.44
CA GLN A 59 -26.37 -37.83 30.70
C GLN A 59 -27.08 -38.70 29.66
N LEU A 60 -26.55 -38.74 28.43
CA LEU A 60 -27.05 -39.61 27.37
C LEU A 60 -26.65 -41.09 27.57
N ALA A 61 -25.50 -41.35 28.18
CA ALA A 61 -24.93 -42.69 28.36
C ALA A 61 -25.46 -43.47 29.58
N GLN A 62 -26.13 -42.82 30.53
CA GLN A 62 -26.67 -43.48 31.74
C GLN A 62 -27.76 -44.51 31.40
N GLN A 63 -27.60 -45.74 31.93
CA GLN A 63 -28.49 -46.87 31.63
C GLN A 63 -29.89 -46.75 32.27
N ASP A 64 -30.01 -46.08 33.41
CA ASP A 64 -31.23 -46.08 34.25
C ASP A 64 -32.26 -44.98 33.91
N ARG A 65 -32.07 -44.23 32.81
CA ARG A 65 -32.96 -43.11 32.44
C ARG A 65 -34.09 -43.50 31.49
N SER A 66 -35.22 -42.81 31.67
CA SER A 66 -36.40 -42.91 30.80
C SER A 66 -36.11 -42.43 29.37
N LEU A 67 -36.89 -42.90 28.40
CA LEU A 67 -36.73 -42.51 26.99
C LEU A 67 -36.97 -41.01 26.76
N SER A 68 -37.90 -40.40 27.50
CA SER A 68 -38.21 -38.97 27.41
C SER A 68 -37.05 -38.10 27.89
N GLU A 69 -36.38 -38.48 28.98
CA GLU A 69 -35.19 -37.78 29.47
C GLU A 69 -34.02 -37.88 28.50
N ARG A 70 -33.83 -39.05 27.87
CA ARG A 70 -32.80 -39.22 26.83
C ARG A 70 -33.06 -38.33 25.62
N LEU A 71 -34.32 -38.20 25.20
CA LEU A 71 -34.70 -37.30 24.11
C LEU A 71 -34.43 -35.83 24.46
N PHE A 72 -34.71 -35.40 25.69
CA PHE A 72 -34.41 -34.05 26.15
C PHE A 72 -32.91 -33.74 26.10
N TRP A 73 -32.06 -34.61 26.64
CA TRP A 73 -30.61 -34.41 26.61
C TRP A 73 -30.02 -34.49 25.20
N LEU A 74 -30.59 -35.33 24.34
CA LEU A 74 -30.23 -35.37 22.92
C LEU A 74 -30.56 -34.05 22.21
N LEU A 75 -31.74 -33.47 22.46
CA LEU A 75 -32.13 -32.18 21.91
C LEU A 75 -31.22 -31.05 22.41
N MET A 76 -30.87 -31.05 23.70
CA MET A 76 -29.92 -30.08 24.26
C MET A 76 -28.54 -30.21 23.63
N LEU A 77 -28.03 -31.43 23.43
CA LEU A 77 -26.76 -31.67 22.76
C LEU A 77 -26.78 -31.20 21.30
N ILE A 78 -27.87 -31.43 20.57
CA ILE A 78 -28.04 -30.93 19.20
C ILE A 78 -28.06 -29.41 19.17
N LEU A 79 -28.78 -28.78 20.09
CA LEU A 79 -28.85 -27.32 20.21
C LEU A 79 -27.48 -26.72 20.54
N GLU A 80 -26.76 -27.31 21.50
CA GLU A 80 -25.40 -26.94 21.89
C GLU A 80 -24.41 -27.07 20.72
N ALA A 81 -24.48 -28.17 19.97
CA ALA A 81 -23.65 -28.36 18.79
C ALA A 81 -23.99 -27.33 17.69
N ALA A 82 -25.28 -27.07 17.46
CA ALA A 82 -25.72 -26.10 16.46
C ALA A 82 -25.28 -24.67 16.79
N THR A 83 -25.39 -24.24 18.05
CA THR A 83 -24.96 -22.91 18.49
C THR A 83 -23.44 -22.78 18.44
N LEU A 84 -22.70 -23.80 18.87
CA LEU A 84 -21.24 -23.82 18.79
C LEU A 84 -20.76 -23.72 17.33
N ILE A 85 -21.35 -24.49 16.42
CA ILE A 85 -21.02 -24.43 14.98
C ILE A 85 -21.33 -23.03 14.44
N ALA A 86 -22.49 -22.45 14.77
CA ALA A 86 -22.85 -21.11 14.33
C ALA A 86 -21.86 -20.05 14.82
N ILE A 87 -21.41 -20.13 16.08
CA ILE A 87 -20.42 -19.21 16.65
C ILE A 87 -19.06 -19.40 15.99
N ILE A 88 -18.62 -20.64 15.75
CA ILE A 88 -17.35 -20.92 15.07
C ILE A 88 -17.37 -20.34 13.64
N ILE A 89 -18.44 -20.55 12.89
CA ILE A 89 -18.59 -20.01 11.53
C ILE A 89 -18.55 -18.48 11.58
N SER A 90 -19.28 -17.86 12.51
CA SER A 90 -19.30 -16.40 12.69
C SER A 90 -17.92 -15.85 13.07
N ALA A 91 -17.24 -16.48 14.03
CA ALA A 91 -15.90 -16.08 14.47
C ALA A 91 -14.87 -16.25 13.35
N TRP A 92 -14.88 -17.38 12.64
CA TRP A 92 -14.02 -17.62 11.49
C TRP A 92 -14.26 -16.62 10.37
N GLY A 93 -15.53 -16.28 10.10
CA GLY A 93 -15.90 -15.22 9.17
C GLY A 93 -15.28 -13.88 9.56
N LYS A 94 -15.39 -13.48 10.83
CA LYS A 94 -14.76 -12.24 11.34
C LYS A 94 -13.24 -12.25 11.23
N PHE A 95 -12.59 -13.34 11.62
CA PHE A 95 -11.12 -13.48 11.57
C PHE A 95 -10.58 -13.43 10.13
N THR A 96 -11.32 -13.99 9.17
CA THR A 96 -10.89 -14.04 7.77
C THR A 96 -11.25 -12.79 6.95
N ALA A 97 -12.29 -12.06 7.36
CA ALA A 97 -12.72 -10.81 6.72
C ALA A 97 -11.78 -9.65 7.03
N ASN A 98 -11.39 -9.45 8.30
CA ASN A 98 -10.54 -8.33 8.73
C ASN A 98 -9.29 -8.86 9.45
N PRO A 99 -8.28 -9.35 8.70
CA PRO A 99 -7.09 -9.96 9.29
C PRO A 99 -6.10 -8.96 9.91
N LEU A 100 -6.28 -7.65 9.68
CA LEU A 100 -5.34 -6.61 10.09
C LEU A 100 -6.02 -5.55 10.94
N ILE A 101 -5.24 -4.94 11.83
CA ILE A 101 -5.64 -3.81 12.66
C ILE A 101 -4.59 -2.70 12.57
N THR A 102 -5.03 -1.46 12.43
CA THR A 102 -4.16 -0.28 12.47
C THR A 102 -4.39 0.44 13.78
N THR A 103 -3.33 0.62 14.56
CA THR A 103 -3.37 1.28 15.87
C THR A 103 -2.42 2.46 15.90
N LEU A 104 -2.76 3.50 16.66
CA LEU A 104 -1.83 4.58 16.99
C LEU A 104 -0.73 4.00 17.90
N HIS A 105 0.50 3.96 17.40
CA HIS A 105 1.63 3.33 18.10
C HIS A 105 2.41 4.34 18.92
N ASP A 106 2.71 5.49 18.32
CA ASP A 106 3.46 6.57 18.97
C ASP A 106 2.82 7.91 18.59
N THR A 107 2.56 8.75 19.58
CA THR A 107 2.06 10.12 19.39
C THR A 107 3.18 11.16 19.35
N ILE A 108 4.38 10.79 19.77
CA ILE A 108 5.55 11.66 19.91
C ILE A 108 6.71 11.18 19.03
N TYR A 109 6.40 10.61 17.86
CA TYR A 109 7.42 10.14 16.94
C TYR A 109 8.22 11.33 16.40
N PRO A 110 9.56 11.34 16.54
CA PRO A 110 10.35 12.53 16.24
C PRO A 110 10.40 12.81 14.74
N ILE A 111 10.19 14.08 14.37
CA ILE A 111 10.17 14.51 12.96
C ILE A 111 11.50 14.31 12.24
N VAL A 112 12.60 14.22 13.00
CA VAL A 112 13.96 13.99 12.50
C VAL A 112 14.09 12.64 11.77
N LEU A 113 13.20 11.68 12.09
CA LEU A 113 13.14 10.37 11.43
C LEU A 113 12.19 10.34 10.23
N VAL A 114 11.50 11.45 9.94
CA VAL A 114 10.62 11.60 8.79
C VAL A 114 11.35 12.41 7.72
N PRO A 115 11.45 11.92 6.49
CA PRO A 115 12.08 12.68 5.42
C PRO A 115 11.28 13.96 5.15
N PHE A 116 11.96 15.05 4.81
CA PHE A 116 11.26 16.23 4.32
C PHE A 116 10.56 15.89 2.98
N PRO A 117 9.34 16.39 2.69
CA PRO A 117 8.66 16.04 1.45
C PRO A 117 9.41 16.55 0.21
N ALA A 118 9.14 15.91 -0.93
CA ALA A 118 9.51 16.46 -2.23
C ALA A 118 8.62 17.66 -2.56
N ILE A 119 9.18 18.71 -3.15
CA ILE A 119 8.44 19.95 -3.48
C ILE A 119 8.71 20.29 -4.93
N SER A 120 7.68 20.43 -5.76
CA SER A 120 7.82 20.73 -7.20
C SER A 120 7.23 22.09 -7.57
N LEU A 121 8.10 23.06 -7.75
CA LEU A 121 7.79 24.40 -8.15
C LEU A 121 7.51 24.46 -9.67
N CYS A 122 6.27 24.76 -10.05
CA CYS A 122 5.88 24.91 -11.45
C CYS A 122 5.48 26.37 -11.72
N ASN A 123 6.06 27.00 -12.75
CA ASN A 123 5.56 28.30 -13.20
C ASN A 123 4.17 28.13 -13.85
N ASN A 124 3.25 29.07 -13.64
CA ASN A 124 1.96 29.07 -14.33
C ASN A 124 2.12 29.35 -15.83
N ASN A 125 3.12 30.15 -16.19
CA ASN A 125 3.54 30.32 -17.56
C ASN A 125 4.21 29.04 -18.06
N ARG A 126 3.66 28.42 -19.10
CA ARG A 126 4.18 27.19 -19.71
C ARG A 126 5.14 27.43 -20.86
N ILE A 127 5.01 28.60 -21.49
CA ILE A 127 5.84 29.01 -22.60
C ILE A 127 6.41 30.39 -22.27
N SER A 128 7.73 30.50 -22.19
CA SER A 128 8.42 31.80 -22.06
C SER A 128 8.22 32.61 -23.33
N ARG A 129 7.84 33.89 -23.19
CA ARG A 129 7.71 34.82 -24.32
C ARG A 129 9.06 35.05 -24.99
N ALA A 130 10.12 35.22 -24.21
CA ALA A 130 11.46 35.37 -24.74
C ALA A 130 11.90 34.13 -25.54
N ALA A 131 11.60 32.93 -25.03
CA ALA A 131 11.88 31.69 -25.75
C ALA A 131 11.02 31.56 -27.02
N ALA A 132 9.73 31.88 -26.95
CA ALA A 132 8.82 31.84 -28.09
C ALA A 132 9.23 32.79 -29.21
N VAL A 133 9.64 34.02 -28.89
CA VAL A 133 10.13 34.99 -29.89
C VAL A 133 11.42 34.50 -30.56
N ARG A 134 12.35 33.93 -29.79
CA ARG A 134 13.59 33.34 -30.34
C ARG A 134 13.30 32.17 -31.27
N TYR A 135 12.39 31.29 -30.85
CA TYR A 135 11.99 30.14 -31.65
C TYR A 135 11.21 30.54 -32.91
N ALA A 136 10.32 31.53 -32.82
CA ALA A 136 9.61 32.10 -33.97
C ALA A 136 10.56 32.68 -35.02
N ALA A 137 11.63 33.36 -34.59
CA ALA A 137 12.66 33.86 -35.49
C ALA A 137 13.45 32.74 -36.18
N GLN A 138 13.71 31.63 -35.47
CA GLN A 138 14.34 30.45 -36.06
C GLN A 138 13.45 29.79 -37.12
N LEU A 139 12.15 29.63 -36.84
CA LEU A 139 11.18 29.07 -37.79
C LEU A 139 11.03 29.96 -39.03
N ALA A 140 10.95 31.29 -38.85
CA ALA A 140 10.91 32.24 -39.95
C ALA A 140 12.16 32.16 -40.85
N GLY A 141 13.33 31.88 -40.27
CA GLY A 141 14.57 31.70 -41.02
C GLY A 141 14.62 30.40 -41.84
N ARG A 142 13.84 29.38 -41.48
CA ARG A 142 13.75 28.09 -42.18
C ARG A 142 12.58 28.02 -43.17
N ASP A 143 11.67 28.99 -43.12
CA ASP A 143 10.49 29.02 -43.98
C ASP A 143 10.81 29.42 -45.43
N ALA A 144 10.47 28.55 -46.38
CA ALA A 144 10.63 28.82 -47.81
C ALA A 144 9.74 29.98 -48.29
N GLU A 145 8.57 30.17 -47.66
CA GLU A 145 7.62 31.24 -47.99
C GLU A 145 8.02 32.61 -47.40
N ARG A 146 9.09 32.66 -46.58
CA ARG A 146 9.60 33.87 -45.91
C ARG A 146 8.53 34.63 -45.12
N ARG A 147 7.64 33.92 -44.41
CA ARG A 147 6.66 34.53 -43.51
C ARG A 147 7.36 35.20 -42.33
N ASN A 148 6.73 36.26 -41.81
CA ASN A 148 7.29 37.03 -40.68
C ASN A 148 7.31 36.22 -39.38
N ALA A 149 8.26 36.53 -38.49
CA ALA A 149 8.34 35.91 -37.17
C ALA A 149 7.06 36.10 -36.33
N SER A 150 6.31 37.20 -36.53
CA SER A 150 5.03 37.43 -35.85
C SER A 150 3.98 36.37 -36.19
N TYR A 151 3.97 35.86 -37.42
CA TYR A 151 3.08 34.77 -37.83
C TYR A 151 3.39 33.49 -37.04
N PHE A 152 4.67 33.11 -36.98
CA PHE A 152 5.10 31.94 -36.22
C PHE A 152 4.88 32.09 -34.72
N LEU A 153 4.98 33.31 -34.19
CA LEU A 153 4.68 33.58 -32.79
C LEU A 153 3.22 33.22 -32.46
N GLU A 154 2.25 33.66 -33.27
CA GLU A 154 0.84 33.27 -33.10
C GLU A 154 0.65 31.75 -33.21
N GLN A 155 1.35 31.09 -34.14
CA GLN A 155 1.28 29.64 -34.29
C GLN A 155 1.88 28.89 -33.09
N ILE A 156 2.96 29.38 -32.47
CA ILE A 156 3.58 28.75 -31.29
C ILE A 156 2.60 28.67 -30.11
N ALA A 157 1.61 29.56 -30.02
CA ALA A 157 0.56 29.46 -29.00
C ALA A 157 -0.23 28.14 -29.10
N LEU A 158 -0.35 27.56 -30.30
CA LEU A 158 -1.00 26.26 -30.51
C LEU A 158 -0.21 25.10 -29.89
N LEU A 159 1.12 25.22 -29.74
CA LEU A 159 1.91 24.22 -29.01
C LEU A 159 1.52 24.15 -27.53
N GLY A 160 0.96 25.23 -26.97
CA GLY A 160 0.40 25.25 -25.63
C GLY A 160 -0.75 24.25 -25.44
N LYS A 161 -1.44 23.87 -26.52
CA LYS A 161 -2.54 22.90 -26.48
C LYS A 161 -2.08 21.48 -26.11
N LEU A 162 -0.79 21.18 -26.23
CA LEU A 162 -0.20 19.93 -25.73
C LEU A 162 -0.24 19.82 -24.19
N TYR A 163 -0.52 20.92 -23.46
CA TYR A 163 -0.70 20.90 -22.01
C TYR A 163 -2.15 20.64 -21.56
N ASP A 164 -3.14 21.23 -22.23
CA ASP A 164 -4.55 21.16 -21.81
C ASP A 164 -5.40 20.19 -22.65
N PHE A 165 -4.86 19.71 -23.77
CA PHE A 165 -5.52 18.85 -24.76
C PHE A 165 -6.82 19.45 -25.31
N ASP A 166 -6.90 20.77 -25.39
CA ASP A 166 -7.98 21.44 -26.08
C ASP A 166 -7.84 21.26 -27.60
N TYR A 167 -8.93 20.86 -28.25
CA TYR A 167 -8.96 20.49 -29.67
C TYR A 167 -9.52 21.59 -30.57
N GLU A 168 -9.80 22.78 -30.02
CA GLU A 168 -10.16 23.96 -30.82
C GLU A 168 -9.09 24.26 -31.88
N ASN A 169 -9.52 24.64 -33.09
CA ASN A 169 -8.64 24.96 -34.23
C ASN A 169 -7.76 23.81 -34.74
N LEU A 170 -8.27 22.57 -34.72
CA LEU A 170 -7.57 21.37 -35.22
C LEU A 170 -6.90 21.56 -36.59
N HIS A 171 -7.55 22.23 -37.55
CA HIS A 171 -6.98 22.48 -38.87
C HIS A 171 -5.69 23.32 -38.81
N GLN A 172 -5.63 24.34 -37.96
CA GLN A 172 -4.43 25.17 -37.79
C GLN A 172 -3.31 24.38 -37.12
N MET A 173 -3.65 23.55 -36.13
CA MET A 173 -2.70 22.65 -35.46
C MET A 173 -2.09 21.63 -36.43
N THR A 174 -2.90 21.01 -37.30
CA THR A 174 -2.40 20.08 -38.31
C THR A 174 -1.44 20.78 -39.29
N ARG A 175 -1.81 21.97 -39.79
CA ARG A 175 -0.96 22.74 -40.70
C ARG A 175 0.36 23.15 -40.05
N LEU A 176 0.34 23.54 -38.77
CA LEU A 176 1.55 23.84 -38.01
C LEU A 176 2.40 22.59 -37.84
N GLN A 177 1.79 21.44 -37.52
CA GLN A 177 2.52 20.19 -37.35
C GLN A 177 3.22 19.76 -38.65
N GLU A 178 2.53 19.82 -39.80
CA GLU A 178 3.11 19.53 -41.11
C GLU A 178 4.32 20.44 -41.41
N PHE A 179 4.22 21.72 -41.05
CA PHE A 179 5.34 22.65 -41.20
C PHE A 179 6.53 22.27 -40.30
N LEU A 180 6.28 21.90 -39.05
CA LEU A 180 7.32 21.50 -38.09
C LEU A 180 7.99 20.18 -38.49
N ASP A 181 7.22 19.20 -38.96
CA ASP A 181 7.74 17.90 -39.42
C ASP A 181 8.71 18.03 -40.61
N LEU A 182 8.58 19.10 -41.41
CA LEU A 182 9.45 19.38 -42.55
C LEU A 182 10.64 20.29 -42.21
N ASN A 183 10.47 21.25 -41.30
CA ASN A 183 11.42 22.36 -41.11
C ASN A 183 12.11 22.39 -39.73
N ASP A 184 11.60 21.66 -38.73
CA ASP A 184 12.20 21.56 -37.39
C ASP A 184 12.48 20.11 -36.99
N VAL A 185 13.31 19.48 -37.82
CA VAL A 185 13.66 18.07 -37.69
C VAL A 185 14.85 17.90 -36.74
N SER A 186 14.75 16.98 -35.78
CA SER A 186 15.88 16.65 -34.91
C SER A 186 16.93 15.86 -35.68
N ASN A 187 18.20 16.24 -35.52
CA ASN A 187 19.34 15.60 -36.20
C ASN A 187 19.50 14.11 -35.83
N SER A 188 18.99 13.69 -34.66
CA SER A 188 19.13 12.32 -34.15
C SER A 188 18.08 11.36 -34.72
N THR A 189 16.83 11.81 -34.84
CA THR A 189 15.69 10.96 -35.23
C THR A 189 15.20 11.20 -36.65
N GLY A 190 15.58 12.32 -37.27
CA GLY A 190 15.01 12.72 -38.57
C GLY A 190 13.53 13.06 -38.48
N MET A 191 13.00 13.34 -37.29
CA MET A 191 11.61 13.75 -37.06
C MET A 191 11.52 14.95 -36.10
N TYR A 192 10.40 15.68 -36.13
CA TYR A 192 10.10 16.71 -35.13
C TYR A 192 9.93 16.09 -33.74
N ASN A 193 10.58 16.69 -32.73
CA ASN A 193 10.52 16.23 -31.35
C ASN A 193 9.83 17.28 -30.46
N ALA A 194 8.54 17.05 -30.18
CA ALA A 194 7.75 17.94 -29.32
C ALA A 194 8.35 18.10 -27.91
N LEU A 195 9.04 17.08 -27.38
CA LEU A 195 9.67 17.14 -26.06
C LEU A 195 10.77 18.21 -26.01
N GLU A 196 11.73 18.14 -26.94
CA GLU A 196 12.86 19.08 -27.01
C GLU A 196 12.38 20.52 -27.27
N THR A 197 11.37 20.68 -28.12
CA THR A 197 10.82 22.00 -28.42
C THR A 197 10.10 22.60 -27.21
N LEU A 198 9.28 21.82 -26.52
CA LEU A 198 8.59 22.29 -25.31
C LEU A 198 9.57 22.53 -24.15
N GLU A 199 10.65 21.76 -24.05
CA GLU A 199 11.72 22.01 -23.09
C GLU A 199 12.39 23.37 -23.34
N LYS A 200 12.76 23.66 -24.59
CA LYS A 200 13.34 24.97 -24.98
C LYS A 200 12.41 26.14 -24.77
N LEU A 201 11.10 25.92 -24.92
CA LEU A 201 10.06 26.93 -24.74
C LEU A 201 9.69 27.14 -23.27
N SER A 202 9.98 26.19 -22.39
CA SER A 202 9.63 26.28 -20.97
C SER A 202 10.45 27.33 -20.22
N PRO A 203 9.88 28.01 -19.21
CA PRO A 203 10.65 28.90 -18.34
C PRO A 203 11.73 28.14 -17.56
N ARG A 204 12.92 28.74 -17.43
CA ARG A 204 14.04 28.11 -16.73
C ARG A 204 13.90 28.27 -15.22
N CYS A 205 14.31 27.23 -14.48
CA CYS A 205 14.36 27.27 -13.01
C CYS A 205 15.31 28.35 -12.49
N GLU A 206 16.42 28.59 -13.19
CA GLU A 206 17.41 29.63 -12.87
C GLU A 206 16.82 31.04 -12.89
N ASP A 207 15.87 31.31 -13.79
CA ASP A 207 15.23 32.62 -13.93
C ASP A 207 14.11 32.84 -12.89
N MET A 208 13.49 31.75 -12.44
CA MET A 208 12.40 31.75 -11.46
C MET A 208 12.90 31.74 -10.01
N LEU A 209 14.01 31.05 -9.72
CA LEU A 209 14.57 30.89 -8.39
C LEU A 209 15.65 31.94 -8.13
N LEU A 210 15.31 33.03 -7.43
CA LEU A 210 16.25 34.11 -7.14
C LEU A 210 17.20 33.75 -6.01
N ARG A 211 16.65 33.22 -4.89
CA ARG A 211 17.41 32.80 -3.71
C ARG A 211 16.76 31.59 -3.06
N CYS A 212 17.59 30.70 -2.52
CA CYS A 212 17.15 29.52 -1.82
C CYS A 212 17.85 29.42 -0.46
N PHE A 213 17.09 29.08 0.57
CA PHE A 213 17.62 28.81 1.90
C PHE A 213 17.17 27.45 2.37
N TRP A 214 18.07 26.75 3.05
CA TRP A 214 17.79 25.50 3.72
C TRP A 214 18.39 25.57 5.12
N LYS A 215 17.59 25.30 6.16
CA LYS A 215 18.03 25.44 7.56
C LYS A 215 18.61 26.84 7.86
N SER A 216 17.96 27.88 7.33
CA SER A 216 18.40 29.28 7.43
C SER A 216 19.75 29.61 6.76
N ILE A 217 20.32 28.70 5.96
CA ILE A 217 21.56 28.92 5.21
C ILE A 217 21.23 29.18 3.75
N GLU A 218 21.73 30.29 3.19
CA GLU A 218 21.61 30.59 1.77
C GLU A 218 22.46 29.62 0.95
N LEU A 219 21.84 28.91 0.02
CA LEU A 219 22.48 27.95 -0.86
C LEU A 219 22.16 28.29 -2.32
N PRO A 220 23.09 28.04 -3.25
CA PRO A 220 22.79 28.17 -4.68
C PRO A 220 21.68 27.17 -5.06
N CYS A 221 20.58 27.67 -5.61
CA CYS A 221 19.38 26.88 -5.90
C CYS A 221 19.65 25.67 -6.81
N MET A 222 20.50 25.84 -7.84
CA MET A 222 20.80 24.86 -8.88
C MET A 222 22.26 24.35 -8.81
N LEU A 223 22.84 24.18 -7.62
CA LEU A 223 24.26 23.79 -7.44
C LEU A 223 24.58 22.41 -8.07
N ARG A 224 25.84 22.19 -8.49
CA ARG A 224 26.41 20.88 -8.87
C ARG A 224 26.20 19.85 -7.72
N ASN A 225 25.40 18.80 -7.96
CA ASN A 225 24.77 17.83 -7.02
C ASN A 225 23.31 18.14 -6.60
N ASP A 226 22.67 19.11 -7.28
CA ASP A 226 21.23 19.33 -7.50
C ASP A 226 20.35 19.33 -6.24
N MET A 227 20.41 20.43 -5.47
CA MET A 227 19.40 20.72 -4.43
C MET A 227 17.99 20.76 -5.04
N ILE A 228 17.86 21.45 -6.17
CA ILE A 228 16.64 21.52 -6.99
C ILE A 228 16.98 21.07 -8.40
N GLU A 229 16.18 20.16 -8.94
CA GLU A 229 16.36 19.58 -10.27
C GLU A 229 15.15 19.84 -11.17
N VAL A 230 15.36 19.95 -12.48
CA VAL A 230 14.25 20.07 -13.44
C VAL A 230 13.62 18.69 -13.64
N ARG A 231 12.31 18.59 -13.44
CA ARG A 231 11.55 17.36 -13.61
C ARG A 231 10.29 17.58 -14.43
N ARG A 232 9.93 16.54 -15.18
CA ARG A 232 8.70 16.50 -15.98
C ARG A 232 7.53 16.06 -15.08
N THR A 233 6.45 16.84 -15.12
CA THR A 233 5.23 16.64 -14.35
C THR A 233 4.02 16.87 -15.26
N GLN A 234 2.80 16.53 -14.83
CA GLN A 234 1.57 16.83 -15.61
C GLN A 234 1.40 18.31 -16.00
N TYR A 235 2.15 19.22 -15.36
CA TYR A 235 2.19 20.64 -15.64
C TYR A 235 3.37 21.08 -16.54
N GLY A 236 4.14 20.12 -17.05
CA GLY A 236 5.36 20.34 -17.82
C GLY A 236 6.63 20.29 -16.96
N PHE A 237 7.58 21.15 -17.31
CA PHE A 237 8.89 21.24 -16.64
C PHE A 237 8.78 22.05 -15.36
N CYS A 238 9.10 21.43 -14.23
CA CYS A 238 9.02 22.02 -12.90
C CYS A 238 10.30 21.77 -12.10
N CYS A 239 10.61 22.67 -11.18
CA CYS A 239 11.82 22.62 -10.36
C CYS A 239 11.51 21.85 -9.08
N THR A 240 12.13 20.69 -8.87
CA THR A 240 11.80 19.78 -7.77
C THR A 240 12.93 19.70 -6.75
N PHE A 241 12.60 19.96 -5.48
CA PHE A 241 13.46 19.76 -4.32
C PHE A 241 13.23 18.38 -3.69
N ASN A 242 14.30 17.71 -3.27
CA ASN A 242 14.27 16.47 -2.47
C ASN A 242 13.37 15.36 -3.04
N PHE A 243 13.41 15.18 -4.36
CA PHE A 243 12.72 14.08 -5.02
C PHE A 243 13.41 12.74 -4.73
N ILE A 244 12.61 11.71 -4.46
CA ILE A 244 13.08 10.34 -4.21
C ILE A 244 12.41 9.45 -5.27
N GLY A 245 13.12 9.07 -6.33
CA GLY A 245 12.57 8.27 -7.42
C GLY A 245 13.62 7.59 -8.29
N HIS A 246 13.28 7.22 -9.52
CA HIS A 246 14.27 6.83 -10.54
C HIS A 246 14.50 8.05 -11.45
N THR A 247 15.76 8.37 -11.74
CA THR A 247 16.15 9.18 -12.89
C THR A 247 16.06 8.33 -14.16
N GLU A 248 15.90 8.96 -15.32
CA GLU A 248 16.00 8.24 -16.60
C GLU A 248 17.41 7.68 -16.83
N ASP A 249 18.38 8.15 -16.05
CA ASP A 249 19.81 7.85 -16.14
C ASP A 249 20.34 6.86 -15.07
N ASN A 250 19.46 6.24 -14.26
CA ASN A 250 19.85 5.31 -13.18
C ASN A 250 20.86 5.88 -12.17
N GLU A 251 20.95 7.20 -12.03
CA GLU A 251 21.89 7.84 -11.11
C GLU A 251 21.44 7.70 -9.63
N ILE A 252 22.43 7.44 -8.78
CA ILE A 252 22.27 7.24 -7.33
C ILE A 252 21.86 8.58 -6.70
N HIS A 253 20.62 8.66 -6.21
CA HIS A 253 20.12 9.85 -5.54
C HIS A 253 20.93 10.25 -4.29
N PRO A 254 21.07 11.57 -4.02
CA PRO A 254 21.56 12.04 -2.73
C PRO A 254 20.63 11.59 -1.60
N PRO A 255 21.14 11.45 -0.36
CA PRO A 255 20.32 11.09 0.78
C PRO A 255 19.19 12.09 0.97
N SER A 256 18.01 11.61 1.36
CA SER A 256 16.86 12.47 1.63
C SER A 256 17.23 13.58 2.60
N TYR A 257 16.73 14.78 2.35
CA TYR A 257 16.90 15.88 3.28
C TYR A 257 16.02 15.65 4.50
N PHE A 258 16.64 15.63 5.69
CA PHE A 258 15.95 15.53 6.98
C PHE A 258 16.07 16.84 7.74
N LEU A 259 15.01 17.17 8.46
CA LEU A 259 14.93 18.36 9.29
C LEU A 259 14.95 17.97 10.76
N ASP A 260 15.91 18.52 11.49
CA ASP A 260 16.16 18.30 12.91
C ASP A 260 15.48 19.35 13.80
N VAL A 261 15.18 20.53 13.24
CA VAL A 261 14.58 21.66 13.96
C VAL A 261 13.38 22.19 13.19
N THR A 262 12.29 22.48 13.89
CA THR A 262 11.08 23.03 13.28
C THR A 262 11.06 24.55 13.27
N GLY A 263 10.23 25.11 12.39
CA GLY A 263 10.03 26.55 12.27
C GLY A 263 10.17 27.08 10.84
N PRO A 264 9.61 28.27 10.57
CA PRO A 264 9.47 28.82 9.22
C PRO A 264 10.78 29.20 8.53
N GLU A 265 11.85 29.39 9.32
CA GLU A 265 13.20 29.69 8.81
C GLU A 265 14.06 28.42 8.67
N MET A 266 13.66 27.31 9.31
CA MET A 266 14.45 26.08 9.37
C MET A 266 14.19 25.15 8.18
N GLY A 267 13.03 25.26 7.54
CA GLY A 267 12.68 24.49 6.36
C GLY A 267 13.28 25.04 5.06
N LEU A 268 12.55 24.83 3.96
CA LEU A 268 12.90 25.37 2.64
C LEU A 268 12.31 26.77 2.48
N VAL A 269 13.16 27.77 2.25
CA VAL A 269 12.72 29.14 1.95
C VAL A 269 13.15 29.50 0.54
N LEU A 270 12.21 29.91 -0.29
CA LEU A 270 12.44 30.27 -1.68
C LEU A 270 12.00 31.70 -1.94
N LEU A 271 12.85 32.45 -2.63
CA LEU A 271 12.51 33.75 -3.19
C LEU A 271 12.32 33.59 -4.70
N LEU A 272 11.12 33.90 -5.16
CA LEU A 272 10.65 33.54 -6.48
C LEU A 272 10.42 34.79 -7.32
N ASN A 273 10.85 34.73 -8.58
CA ASN A 273 10.56 35.71 -9.60
C ASN A 273 9.31 35.28 -10.37
N GLY A 274 8.28 36.11 -10.33
CA GLY A 274 7.03 35.90 -11.06
C GLY A 274 6.73 37.00 -12.06
N SER A 275 7.75 37.69 -12.59
CA SER A 275 7.55 38.76 -13.56
C SER A 275 6.66 38.31 -14.73
N SER A 276 5.53 39.00 -14.91
CA SER A 276 4.54 38.69 -15.95
C SER A 276 5.01 39.06 -17.37
N ASN A 277 6.11 39.79 -17.50
CA ASN A 277 6.64 40.23 -18.79
C ASN A 277 7.01 39.05 -19.72
N ASP A 278 7.42 37.93 -19.14
CA ASP A 278 7.80 36.73 -19.90
C ASP A 278 6.61 35.78 -20.17
N TYR A 279 5.39 36.17 -19.81
CA TYR A 279 4.23 35.29 -19.94
C TYR A 279 3.75 35.24 -21.40
N PHE A 280 3.62 34.01 -21.92
CA PHE A 280 3.13 33.76 -23.28
C PHE A 280 1.94 32.79 -23.30
N TYR A 281 2.01 31.70 -22.52
CA TYR A 281 0.91 30.72 -22.43
C TYR A 281 0.68 30.32 -20.97
N ASN A 282 -0.50 30.62 -20.43
CA ASN A 282 -0.85 30.36 -19.04
C ASN A 282 -1.91 29.26 -18.97
N LEU A 283 -1.76 28.29 -18.05
CA LEU A 283 -2.80 27.28 -17.80
C LEU A 283 -3.90 27.77 -16.86
N PHE A 284 -3.54 28.66 -15.92
CA PHE A 284 -4.45 29.17 -14.91
C PHE A 284 -4.44 30.71 -14.89
N ASN A 285 -5.47 31.31 -14.31
CA ASN A 285 -5.51 32.76 -14.09
C ASN A 285 -4.67 33.21 -12.88
N ASN A 286 -4.18 32.27 -12.05
CA ASN A 286 -3.41 32.55 -10.85
C ASN A 286 -2.01 31.91 -10.92
N ILE A 287 -1.03 32.55 -10.28
CA ILE A 287 0.31 32.01 -10.09
C ILE A 287 0.25 31.04 -8.89
N GLY A 288 0.85 29.86 -9.05
CA GLY A 288 0.80 28.85 -8.00
C GLY A 288 1.83 27.77 -8.13
N PHE A 289 2.12 27.14 -6.98
CA PHE A 289 3.14 26.14 -6.85
C PHE A 289 2.55 24.84 -6.31
N ASN A 290 3.15 23.70 -6.64
CA ASN A 290 2.59 22.41 -6.27
C ASN A 290 3.54 21.67 -5.33
N VAL A 291 3.01 21.01 -4.32
CA VAL A 291 3.81 20.17 -3.41
C VAL A 291 3.37 18.71 -3.65
N PRO A 292 4.06 17.98 -4.54
CA PRO A 292 3.74 16.58 -4.76
C PRO A 292 4.14 15.74 -3.55
N ASP A 293 3.20 14.98 -3.01
CA ASP A 293 3.49 13.94 -2.02
C ASP A 293 3.98 12.69 -2.76
N SER A 294 5.30 12.62 -2.93
CA SER A 294 5.98 11.54 -3.65
C SER A 294 5.78 10.16 -3.00
N THR A 295 5.49 10.08 -1.69
CA THR A 295 5.39 8.82 -0.95
C THR A 295 3.96 8.30 -0.79
N ALA A 296 2.96 9.18 -0.61
CA ALA A 296 1.55 8.78 -0.53
C ALA A 296 0.87 8.63 -1.90
N GLY A 297 1.52 9.11 -2.96
CA GLY A 297 0.98 9.11 -4.32
C GLY A 297 -0.16 10.11 -4.54
N GLY A 298 -0.31 11.10 -3.65
CA GLY A 298 -1.18 12.26 -3.81
C GLY A 298 -0.36 13.50 -4.15
N VAL A 299 -0.99 14.56 -4.65
CA VAL A 299 -0.36 15.87 -4.83
C VAL A 299 -1.22 16.86 -4.07
N ASN A 300 -0.62 17.63 -3.17
CA ASN A 300 -1.30 18.77 -2.56
C ASN A 300 -0.84 20.03 -3.30
N GLU A 301 -1.79 20.76 -3.88
CA GLU A 301 -1.51 21.93 -4.72
C GLU A 301 -1.76 23.21 -3.92
N GLN A 302 -0.81 24.15 -3.95
CA GLN A 302 -0.90 25.40 -3.19
C GLN A 302 -0.52 26.61 -4.05
N PHE A 303 -1.51 27.38 -4.47
CA PHE A 303 -1.26 28.61 -5.20
C PHE A 303 -0.57 29.66 -4.31
N VAL A 304 0.40 30.37 -4.88
CA VAL A 304 1.21 31.39 -4.21
C VAL A 304 1.13 32.65 -5.04
N HIS A 305 0.69 33.71 -4.39
CA HIS A 305 0.47 34.99 -5.03
C HIS A 305 1.73 35.84 -4.99
N LEU A 306 1.94 36.63 -6.04
CA LEU A 306 3.01 37.63 -6.07
C LEU A 306 2.74 38.73 -5.04
N GLY A 307 3.80 39.36 -4.57
CA GLY A 307 3.73 40.35 -3.50
C GLY A 307 3.36 39.76 -2.15
N THR A 308 3.41 38.44 -1.97
CA THR A 308 3.09 37.77 -0.70
C THR A 308 4.20 36.84 -0.21
N GLU A 309 4.27 36.71 1.11
CA GLU A 309 5.04 35.74 1.86
C GLU A 309 4.09 34.62 2.28
N THR A 310 4.26 33.45 1.67
CA THR A 310 3.43 32.27 1.91
C THR A 310 4.14 31.31 2.85
N PHE A 311 3.50 30.99 3.97
CA PHE A 311 3.91 30.02 4.95
C PHE A 311 3.14 28.72 4.72
N ILE A 312 3.83 27.69 4.25
CA ILE A 312 3.31 26.35 4.05
C ILE A 312 3.79 25.48 5.21
N ARG A 313 2.89 25.28 6.17
CA ARG A 313 3.10 24.34 7.27
C ARG A 313 2.79 22.92 6.79
N VAL A 314 3.76 22.03 6.96
CA VAL A 314 3.65 20.61 6.68
C VAL A 314 3.50 19.86 8.01
N ASP A 315 2.48 19.04 8.10
CA ASP A 315 2.29 18.08 9.18
C ASP A 315 2.38 16.66 8.58
N ALA A 316 3.32 15.86 9.04
CA ALA A 316 3.48 14.49 8.58
C ALA A 316 2.64 13.53 9.43
N ILE A 317 2.29 12.38 8.87
CA ILE A 317 1.76 11.20 9.58
C ILE A 317 2.47 9.98 9.00
N THR A 318 3.05 9.13 9.85
CA THR A 318 3.77 7.93 9.37
C THR A 318 2.96 6.68 9.63
N ILE A 319 2.88 5.80 8.64
CA ILE A 319 2.28 4.47 8.76
C ILE A 319 3.37 3.44 8.49
N ASN A 320 3.49 2.45 9.38
CA ASN A 320 4.40 1.33 9.21
C ASN A 320 3.69 0.00 9.50
N SER A 321 3.68 -0.90 8.53
CA SER A 321 3.16 -2.26 8.72
C SER A 321 4.25 -3.20 9.23
N GLU A 322 3.90 -4.05 10.19
CA GLU A 322 4.79 -5.10 10.71
C GLU A 322 5.12 -6.14 9.62
N PRO A 323 6.32 -6.72 9.58
CA PRO A 323 6.69 -7.71 8.56
C PRO A 323 5.77 -8.95 8.51
N ASP A 324 5.13 -9.32 9.62
CA ASP A 324 4.17 -10.43 9.65
C ASP A 324 2.94 -10.20 8.76
N VAL A 325 2.60 -8.94 8.44
CA VAL A 325 1.54 -8.59 7.50
C VAL A 325 1.83 -9.11 6.08
N LEU A 326 3.10 -9.36 5.75
CA LEU A 326 3.53 -9.91 4.46
C LEU A 326 2.87 -11.27 4.14
N ARG A 327 2.48 -12.04 5.17
CA ARG A 327 1.83 -13.37 5.01
C ARG A 327 0.46 -13.29 4.35
N TYR A 328 -0.20 -12.14 4.39
CA TYR A 328 -1.49 -11.92 3.73
C TYR A 328 -1.30 -11.48 2.28
N SER A 329 -2.23 -11.86 1.41
CA SER A 329 -2.23 -11.43 0.01
C SER A 329 -2.39 -9.90 -0.11
N ARG A 330 -1.90 -9.34 -1.22
CA ARG A 330 -1.98 -7.90 -1.56
C ARG A 330 -3.40 -7.35 -1.43
N GLN A 331 -4.40 -8.10 -1.89
CA GLN A 331 -5.82 -7.71 -1.85
C GLN A 331 -6.39 -7.68 -0.43
N LYS A 332 -5.87 -8.51 0.49
CA LYS A 332 -6.32 -8.50 1.89
C LYS A 332 -5.65 -7.41 2.71
N ARG A 333 -4.35 -7.19 2.49
CA ARG A 333 -3.58 -6.18 3.23
C ARG A 333 -3.65 -4.76 2.66
N GLN A 334 -4.11 -4.63 1.41
CA GLN A 334 -4.31 -3.36 0.72
C GLN A 334 -3.04 -2.48 0.66
N CYS A 335 -1.86 -3.11 0.72
CA CYS A 335 -0.57 -2.43 0.64
C CYS A 335 0.51 -3.34 0.04
N VAL A 336 1.61 -2.73 -0.39
CA VAL A 336 2.78 -3.38 -0.99
C VAL A 336 4.04 -3.08 -0.18
N PHE A 337 4.85 -4.11 0.07
CA PHE A 337 6.18 -3.91 0.64
C PHE A 337 7.19 -3.56 -0.46
N ARG A 338 8.18 -2.73 -0.14
CA ARG A 338 9.21 -2.27 -1.08
C ARG A 338 9.91 -3.43 -1.80
N ASN A 339 10.12 -4.55 -1.09
CA ASN A 339 10.89 -5.70 -1.57
C ASN A 339 10.12 -6.61 -2.56
N GLU A 340 8.81 -6.42 -2.75
CA GLU A 340 7.98 -7.35 -3.53
C GLU A 340 7.82 -6.99 -5.02
N LEU A 341 8.17 -5.76 -5.42
CA LEU A 341 8.01 -5.30 -6.80
C LEU A 341 9.31 -4.72 -7.36
N LEU A 342 10.27 -5.60 -7.60
CA LEU A 342 11.41 -5.31 -8.51
C LEU A 342 10.97 -5.14 -9.98
N LYS A 343 9.73 -5.51 -10.33
CA LYS A 343 9.16 -5.43 -11.69
C LYS A 343 8.88 -3.99 -12.16
N TYR A 344 8.83 -3.01 -11.24
CA TYR A 344 8.57 -1.59 -11.52
C TYR A 344 9.76 -0.67 -11.20
N GLY A 345 10.97 -1.24 -11.12
CA GLY A 345 12.19 -0.54 -10.69
C GLY A 345 12.54 -0.81 -9.23
N ALA A 346 13.73 -0.40 -8.80
CA ALA A 346 14.28 -0.67 -7.47
C ALA A 346 13.45 -0.11 -6.28
N ASN A 347 12.52 0.85 -6.50
CA ASN A 347 11.71 1.46 -5.45
C ASN A 347 10.25 1.68 -5.92
N TYR A 348 9.32 0.89 -5.41
CA TYR A 348 7.89 1.03 -5.67
C TYR A 348 7.29 2.23 -4.92
N GLY A 349 6.55 3.08 -5.65
CA GLY A 349 5.71 4.15 -5.11
C GLY A 349 4.35 4.14 -5.82
N ARG A 350 3.26 4.43 -5.07
CA ARG A 350 1.90 4.41 -5.62
C ARG A 350 1.72 5.38 -6.79
N SER A 351 2.28 6.59 -6.68
CA SER A 351 2.33 7.61 -7.76
C SER A 351 2.97 7.06 -9.02
N ASN A 352 4.15 6.44 -8.89
CA ASN A 352 4.89 5.88 -10.02
C ASN A 352 4.10 4.74 -10.69
N CYS A 353 3.42 3.90 -9.90
CA CYS A 353 2.54 2.86 -10.42
C CYS A 353 1.37 3.46 -11.21
N VAL A 354 0.69 4.47 -10.66
CA VAL A 354 -0.43 5.14 -11.33
C VAL A 354 0.03 5.84 -12.61
N ALA A 355 1.18 6.51 -12.59
CA ALA A 355 1.77 7.12 -13.76
C ALA A 355 2.10 6.09 -14.86
N ALA A 356 2.70 4.95 -14.48
CA ALA A 356 2.95 3.85 -15.42
C ALA A 356 1.66 3.23 -15.97
N CYS A 357 0.60 3.12 -15.14
CA CYS A 357 -0.71 2.65 -15.58
C CYS A 357 -1.35 3.60 -16.60
N ARG A 358 -1.31 4.92 -16.33
CA ARG A 358 -1.75 5.96 -17.26
C ARG A 358 -0.98 5.88 -18.57
N LEU A 359 0.35 5.79 -18.51
CA LEU A 359 1.22 5.70 -19.69
C LEU A 359 0.85 4.50 -20.57
N ARG A 360 0.65 3.31 -19.98
CA ARG A 360 0.20 2.11 -20.71
C ARG A 360 -1.14 2.33 -21.41
N SER A 361 -2.08 3.02 -20.76
CA SER A 361 -3.38 3.35 -21.34
C SER A 361 -3.26 4.33 -22.50
N VAL A 362 -2.46 5.39 -22.35
CA VAL A 362 -2.24 6.37 -23.43
C VAL A 362 -1.58 5.70 -24.64
N MET A 363 -0.56 4.87 -24.43
CA MET A 363 0.09 4.11 -25.50
C MET A 363 -0.87 3.17 -26.22
N ALA A 364 -1.77 2.50 -25.49
CA ALA A 364 -2.72 1.56 -26.08
C ALA A 364 -3.84 2.24 -26.88
N LEU A 365 -4.20 3.49 -26.54
CA LEU A 365 -5.31 4.21 -27.16
C LEU A 365 -4.88 5.21 -28.24
N CYS A 366 -3.75 5.90 -28.03
CA CYS A 366 -3.28 6.99 -28.89
C CYS A 366 -1.89 6.73 -29.49
N GLU A 367 -1.25 5.59 -29.20
CA GLU A 367 0.04 5.15 -29.78
C GLU A 367 1.20 6.15 -29.61
N CYS A 368 1.08 7.11 -28.70
CA CYS A 368 2.08 8.13 -28.43
C CYS A 368 2.29 8.33 -26.92
N VAL A 369 3.37 9.02 -26.55
CA VAL A 369 3.65 9.39 -25.14
C VAL A 369 3.62 10.89 -24.94
N PRO A 370 2.76 11.42 -24.05
CA PRO A 370 2.77 12.84 -23.72
C PRO A 370 4.16 13.26 -23.22
N PHE A 371 4.64 14.43 -23.65
CA PHE A 371 6.00 14.90 -23.35
C PHE A 371 6.33 14.92 -21.85
N TYR A 372 5.32 15.13 -21.00
CA TYR A 372 5.51 15.19 -19.56
C TYR A 372 5.59 13.83 -18.84
N MET A 373 5.27 12.71 -19.50
CA MET A 373 5.29 11.40 -18.86
C MET A 373 6.69 10.76 -18.91
N PRO A 374 7.19 10.16 -17.80
CA PRO A 374 8.49 9.52 -17.78
C PRO A 374 8.53 8.30 -18.71
N THR A 375 9.62 8.11 -19.46
CA THR A 375 9.75 7.02 -20.45
C THR A 375 10.57 5.85 -19.93
N ALA A 376 11.36 6.04 -18.87
CA ALA A 376 12.25 5.04 -18.26
C ALA A 376 11.58 3.72 -17.84
N GLY A 377 10.26 3.70 -17.61
CA GLY A 377 9.50 2.48 -17.27
C GLY A 377 8.90 1.72 -18.46
N ALA A 378 8.90 2.31 -19.66
CA ALA A 378 8.29 1.75 -20.86
C ALA A 378 9.31 1.16 -21.85
N THR A 379 10.60 1.46 -21.67
CA THR A 379 11.71 1.02 -22.54
C THR A 379 12.11 -0.45 -22.34
N ALA A 380 11.43 -1.20 -21.46
CA ALA A 380 11.60 -2.65 -21.33
C ALA A 380 11.10 -3.43 -22.58
N SER A 381 10.47 -2.76 -23.54
CA SER A 381 10.17 -3.30 -24.86
C SER A 381 10.83 -2.43 -25.93
N SER A 382 11.70 -3.04 -26.73
CA SER A 382 12.59 -2.55 -27.79
C SER A 382 11.96 -1.76 -28.95
N LYS A 383 10.91 -0.95 -28.73
CA LYS A 383 10.37 -0.04 -29.74
C LYS A 383 10.69 1.40 -29.36
N SER A 384 11.31 2.15 -30.27
CA SER A 384 11.40 3.61 -30.20
C SER A 384 9.99 4.17 -30.02
N VAL A 385 9.76 4.85 -28.89
CA VAL A 385 8.44 5.36 -28.54
C VAL A 385 8.32 6.82 -29.01
N THR A 386 7.29 7.11 -29.79
CA THR A 386 7.04 8.46 -30.34
C THR A 386 6.38 9.37 -29.31
N THR A 387 6.89 10.60 -29.15
CA THR A 387 6.26 11.63 -28.32
C THR A 387 5.01 12.18 -29.01
N CYS A 388 3.93 12.38 -28.26
CA CYS A 388 2.70 12.97 -28.78
C CYS A 388 2.97 14.39 -29.31
N ASN A 389 2.49 14.65 -30.53
CA ASN A 389 2.54 15.93 -31.22
C ASN A 389 1.12 16.50 -31.41
N LEU A 390 0.96 17.59 -32.15
CA LEU A 390 -0.33 18.25 -32.34
C LEU A 390 -1.37 17.41 -33.09
N GLN A 391 -0.96 16.43 -33.92
CA GLN A 391 -1.89 15.53 -34.62
C GLN A 391 -2.63 14.60 -33.63
N HIS A 392 -2.01 14.27 -32.49
CA HIS A 392 -2.57 13.35 -31.50
C HIS A 392 -3.57 14.02 -30.56
N ILE A 393 -3.75 15.34 -30.64
CA ILE A 393 -4.51 16.10 -29.64
C ILE A 393 -5.98 15.72 -29.57
N ALA A 394 -6.60 15.38 -30.71
CA ALA A 394 -7.98 14.90 -30.75
C ALA A 394 -8.16 13.59 -29.97
N CYS A 395 -7.18 12.68 -30.04
CA CYS A 395 -7.18 11.44 -29.25
C CYS A 395 -6.97 11.73 -27.76
N LEU A 396 -5.99 12.58 -27.43
CA LEU A 396 -5.69 12.94 -26.04
C LEU A 396 -6.88 13.65 -25.36
N SER A 397 -7.58 14.51 -26.10
CA SER A 397 -8.78 15.21 -25.62
C SER A 397 -9.92 14.23 -25.30
N LYS A 398 -10.18 13.27 -26.21
CA LYS A 398 -11.24 12.26 -26.06
C LYS A 398 -11.09 11.42 -24.79
N TYR A 399 -9.86 11.09 -24.40
CA TYR A 399 -9.58 10.25 -23.23
C TYR A 399 -9.03 11.04 -22.01
N LYS A 400 -9.07 12.38 -22.06
CA LYS A 400 -8.59 13.25 -20.97
C LYS A 400 -9.25 12.92 -19.64
N ILE A 401 -10.59 12.76 -19.62
CA ILE A 401 -11.36 12.44 -18.41
C ILE A 401 -10.89 11.10 -17.83
N LYS A 402 -10.75 10.07 -18.68
CA LYS A 402 -10.30 8.73 -18.30
C LYS A 402 -8.96 8.73 -17.57
N TRP A 403 -8.00 9.54 -18.01
CA TRP A 403 -6.69 9.60 -17.35
C TRP A 403 -6.70 10.50 -16.11
N SER A 404 -7.61 11.46 -16.03
CA SER A 404 -7.82 12.27 -14.83
C SER A 404 -8.45 11.47 -13.68
N THR A 405 -9.33 10.51 -13.99
CA THR A 405 -10.03 9.67 -13.01
C THR A 405 -9.43 8.26 -12.94
N VAL A 406 -8.58 8.01 -11.94
CA VAL A 406 -7.97 6.68 -11.73
C VAL A 406 -8.61 6.00 -10.52
N ILE A 407 -9.09 4.77 -10.72
CA ILE A 407 -9.65 3.92 -9.66
C ILE A 407 -8.79 2.68 -9.44
N THR A 408 -8.61 2.30 -8.18
CA THR A 408 -7.91 1.06 -7.79
C THR A 408 -8.88 -0.07 -7.48
N ASP A 409 -10.10 0.26 -7.05
CA ASP A 409 -11.12 -0.70 -6.64
C ASP A 409 -12.47 -0.33 -7.25
N ILE A 410 -13.22 -1.35 -7.65
CA ILE A 410 -14.57 -1.20 -8.22
C ILE A 410 -15.56 -1.23 -7.06
N VAL A 411 -15.97 -0.05 -6.61
CA VAL A 411 -17.06 0.10 -5.64
C VAL A 411 -18.31 0.49 -6.41
N GLN A 412 -19.33 -0.37 -6.39
CA GLN A 412 -20.63 -0.04 -6.98
C GLN A 412 -21.33 1.00 -6.12
N ILE A 413 -21.21 2.26 -6.54
CA ILE A 413 -21.94 3.38 -5.95
C ILE A 413 -23.12 3.67 -6.88
N PRO A 414 -24.37 3.51 -6.42
CA PRO A 414 -25.54 3.72 -7.26
C PRO A 414 -25.57 5.17 -7.77
N GLY A 415 -25.76 5.36 -9.08
CA GLY A 415 -25.79 6.66 -9.74
C GLY A 415 -24.43 7.18 -10.23
N LEU A 416 -23.35 6.40 -10.06
CA LEU A 416 -21.99 6.75 -10.52
C LEU A 416 -21.42 5.71 -11.51
N GLU A 417 -22.28 4.89 -12.12
CA GLU A 417 -21.88 3.78 -12.99
C GLU A 417 -21.12 4.26 -14.23
N LYS A 418 -21.59 5.35 -14.86
CA LYS A 418 -20.96 5.92 -16.05
C LYS A 418 -19.54 6.43 -15.78
N GLU A 419 -19.35 7.16 -14.69
CA GLU A 419 -18.02 7.67 -14.30
C GLU A 419 -17.05 6.52 -14.01
N MET A 420 -17.56 5.43 -13.43
CA MET A 420 -16.77 4.23 -13.18
C MET A 420 -16.32 3.56 -14.49
N GLU A 421 -17.18 3.46 -15.50
CA GLU A 421 -16.82 2.94 -16.83
C GLU A 421 -15.83 3.84 -17.57
N GLU A 422 -15.97 5.16 -17.43
CA GLU A 422 -15.10 6.15 -18.08
C GLU A 422 -13.72 6.24 -17.40
N SER A 423 -13.62 5.88 -16.11
CA SER A 423 -12.38 5.92 -15.34
C SER A 423 -11.33 4.88 -15.78
N LEU A 424 -10.07 5.16 -15.45
CA LEU A 424 -8.96 4.23 -15.65
C LEU A 424 -8.83 3.28 -14.46
N TYR A 425 -8.98 1.97 -14.72
CA TYR A 425 -8.85 0.93 -13.71
C TYR A 425 -7.40 0.44 -13.56
N CYS A 426 -6.81 0.65 -12.37
CA CYS A 426 -5.44 0.29 -12.02
C CYS A 426 -5.38 -0.49 -10.69
N PRO A 427 -5.81 -1.77 -10.63
CA PRO A 427 -5.91 -2.55 -9.39
C PRO A 427 -4.55 -2.93 -8.78
N GLU A 428 -3.47 -2.87 -9.56
CA GLU A 428 -2.13 -3.20 -9.08
C GLU A 428 -1.51 -2.08 -8.22
N CYS A 429 -2.07 -0.86 -8.27
CA CYS A 429 -1.48 0.33 -7.65
C CYS A 429 -1.94 0.55 -6.20
N LEU A 430 -1.51 -0.35 -5.32
CA LEU A 430 -1.73 -0.27 -3.88
C LEU A 430 -0.73 0.70 -3.21
N PRO A 431 -1.07 1.32 -2.07
CA PRO A 431 -0.12 2.11 -1.29
C PRO A 431 1.03 1.26 -0.74
N SER A 432 2.16 1.90 -0.41
CA SER A 432 3.27 1.23 0.26
C SER A 432 2.91 0.93 1.72
N CYS A 433 3.29 -0.25 2.23
CA CYS A 433 3.01 -0.65 3.62
C CYS A 433 3.79 0.19 4.66
N SER A 434 4.87 0.85 4.24
CA SER A 434 5.64 1.78 5.06
C SER A 434 5.79 3.10 4.32
N ALA A 435 5.06 4.13 4.74
CA ALA A 435 5.05 5.44 4.10
C ALA A 435 4.66 6.55 5.07
N SER A 436 5.16 7.75 4.79
CA SER A 436 4.73 8.99 5.44
C SER A 436 3.78 9.73 4.50
N LYS A 437 2.69 10.25 5.06
CA LYS A 437 1.69 11.07 4.38
C LYS A 437 1.81 12.50 4.89
N TYR A 438 1.76 13.47 3.99
CA TYR A 438 1.89 14.88 4.36
C TYR A 438 0.56 15.62 4.20
N HIS A 439 0.21 16.38 5.22
CA HIS A 439 -0.88 17.33 5.21
C HIS A 439 -0.29 18.74 5.21
N ILE A 440 -0.79 19.61 4.32
CA ILE A 440 -0.31 20.98 4.22
C ILE A 440 -1.39 21.96 4.66
N THR A 441 -0.96 23.04 5.31
CA THR A 441 -1.78 24.21 5.61
C THR A 441 -1.00 25.45 5.19
N ALA A 442 -1.65 26.37 4.49
CA ALA A 442 -1.01 27.57 3.97
C ALA A 442 -1.62 28.83 4.57
N SER A 443 -0.76 29.80 4.90
CA SER A 443 -1.13 31.16 5.26
C SER A 443 -0.28 32.16 4.50
N ASN A 444 -0.87 33.29 4.12
CA ASN A 444 -0.21 34.31 3.29
C ASN A 444 -0.21 35.64 4.01
N LEU A 445 0.91 36.35 3.94
CA LEU A 445 1.08 37.73 4.42
C LEU A 445 1.56 38.61 3.27
N PRO A 446 1.12 39.86 3.14
CA PRO A 446 1.64 40.76 2.13
C PRO A 446 3.12 41.07 2.39
N LEU A 447 3.94 41.06 1.35
CA LEU A 447 5.34 41.44 1.45
C LEU A 447 5.44 42.94 1.69
N VAL A 448 6.13 43.31 2.76
CA VAL A 448 6.44 44.71 3.08
C VAL A 448 7.87 44.99 2.67
N ARG A 449 8.08 46.11 1.99
CA ARG A 449 9.43 46.56 1.60
C ARG A 449 10.27 46.82 2.85
N SER A 450 11.23 45.95 3.11
CA SER A 450 12.20 46.16 4.19
C SER A 450 13.25 47.18 3.71
N ARG A 451 13.32 48.33 4.38
CA ARG A 451 14.33 49.37 4.15
C ARG A 451 15.61 49.14 4.96
N ARG A 452 15.72 48.01 5.67
CA ARG A 452 16.89 47.66 6.48
C ARG A 452 17.85 46.82 5.65
N ASP A 453 19.08 47.29 5.55
CA ASP A 453 20.21 46.54 5.02
C ASP A 453 20.62 45.46 6.04
N GLY A 454 20.29 44.20 5.77
CA GLY A 454 20.69 43.04 6.57
C GLY A 454 19.71 41.85 6.50
N PHE A 455 20.27 40.62 6.47
CA PHE A 455 19.67 39.25 6.52
C PHE A 455 18.15 39.15 6.28
N SER A 456 17.64 39.81 5.24
CA SER A 456 16.25 39.71 4.83
C SER A 456 16.21 38.98 3.51
N VAL A 457 15.28 38.03 3.38
CA VAL A 457 15.09 37.23 2.16
C VAL A 457 14.90 38.14 0.94
N THR A 458 14.29 39.31 1.13
CA THR A 458 14.02 40.31 0.08
C THR A 458 15.08 41.44 -0.02
N ALA A 459 16.22 41.31 0.66
CA ALA A 459 17.26 42.34 0.66
C ALA A 459 17.77 42.62 -0.77
N GLY A 460 17.73 43.89 -1.19
CA GLY A 460 18.16 44.33 -2.53
C GLY A 460 17.10 44.24 -3.63
N ILE A 461 15.84 43.97 -3.29
CA ILE A 461 14.72 43.94 -4.26
C ILE A 461 13.90 45.23 -4.17
N ASP A 462 13.82 45.96 -5.28
CA ASP A 462 13.06 47.21 -5.37
C ASP A 462 11.57 46.99 -5.65
N ASN A 463 11.24 46.04 -6.54
CA ASN A 463 9.88 45.73 -6.95
C ASN A 463 9.36 44.49 -6.23
N VAL A 464 8.79 44.71 -5.05
CA VAL A 464 8.23 43.64 -4.20
C VAL A 464 6.98 42.99 -4.83
N ALA A 465 6.31 43.68 -5.75
CA ALA A 465 5.08 43.21 -6.40
C ALA A 465 5.29 42.04 -7.38
N ASP A 466 6.49 41.91 -7.96
CA ASP A 466 6.80 40.88 -8.97
C ASP A 466 7.43 39.62 -8.35
N VAL A 467 7.63 39.61 -7.04
CA VAL A 467 8.29 38.53 -6.31
C VAL A 467 7.36 37.89 -5.30
N ALA A 468 7.62 36.63 -4.97
CA ALA A 468 6.95 35.91 -3.89
C ALA A 468 7.99 35.24 -3.00
N VAL A 469 7.70 35.18 -1.70
CA VAL A 469 8.51 34.40 -0.74
C VAL A 469 7.70 33.20 -0.31
N VAL A 470 8.28 32.00 -0.40
CA VAL A 470 7.63 30.75 0.01
C VAL A 470 8.45 30.09 1.09
N ARG A 471 7.81 29.74 2.20
CA ARG A 471 8.42 29.10 3.36
C ARG A 471 7.72 27.79 3.64
N ILE A 472 8.42 26.68 3.48
CA ILE A 472 7.87 25.34 3.66
C ILE A 472 8.59 24.71 4.84
N PHE A 473 7.85 24.31 5.88
CA PHE A 473 8.45 23.85 7.14
C PHE A 473 7.54 22.86 7.87
N PHE A 474 8.13 22.04 8.74
CA PHE A 474 7.34 21.20 9.65
C PHE A 474 6.74 22.02 10.79
N GLY A 475 5.44 21.87 11.01
CA GLY A 475 4.70 22.63 12.02
C GLY A 475 4.97 22.20 13.46
N GLN A 476 5.33 20.93 13.67
CA GLN A 476 5.55 20.33 14.98
C GLN A 476 6.80 19.42 14.96
N PRO A 477 7.57 19.37 16.05
CA PRO A 477 8.77 18.52 16.15
C PRO A 477 8.45 17.03 16.28
N GLU A 478 7.18 16.70 16.51
CA GLU A 478 6.66 15.37 16.73
C GLU A 478 5.50 15.09 15.78
N THR A 479 5.28 13.82 15.45
CA THR A 479 4.20 13.34 14.59
C THR A 479 3.60 12.05 15.14
N TRP A 480 2.41 11.69 14.64
CA TRP A 480 1.76 10.43 14.92
C TRP A 480 2.29 9.32 14.02
N MET A 481 2.69 8.22 14.63
CA MET A 481 3.04 6.97 13.98
C MET A 481 1.93 5.94 14.19
N TYR A 482 1.31 5.52 13.10
CA TYR A 482 0.39 4.40 13.07
C TYR A 482 1.13 3.11 12.73
N LYS A 483 0.77 2.04 13.43
CA LYS A 483 1.31 0.71 13.20
C LYS A 483 0.20 -0.22 12.75
N GLN A 484 0.42 -0.92 11.64
CA GLN A 484 -0.50 -1.92 11.12
C GLN A 484 0.03 -3.32 11.48
N ASN A 485 -0.76 -4.05 12.26
CA ASN A 485 -0.44 -5.38 12.77
C ASN A 485 -1.48 -6.41 12.33
N VAL A 486 -1.13 -7.69 12.49
CA VAL A 486 -2.08 -8.79 12.37
C VAL A 486 -3.07 -8.70 13.54
N ALA A 487 -4.37 -8.79 13.24
CA ALA A 487 -5.43 -8.67 14.23
C ALA A 487 -5.49 -9.86 15.19
N TYR A 488 -5.20 -11.07 14.68
CA TYR A 488 -5.15 -12.29 15.46
C TYR A 488 -4.03 -13.21 14.99
N TYR A 489 -3.17 -13.63 15.90
CA TYR A 489 -2.18 -14.67 15.63
C TYR A 489 -2.82 -16.06 15.68
N TRP A 490 -2.16 -17.05 15.07
CA TRP A 490 -2.65 -18.43 15.02
C TRP A 490 -2.91 -19.02 16.42
N PHE A 491 -2.10 -18.66 17.42
CA PHE A 491 -2.25 -19.13 18.79
C PHE A 491 -3.41 -18.45 19.52
N GLU A 492 -3.74 -17.21 19.18
CA GLU A 492 -4.93 -16.52 19.73
C GLU A 492 -6.21 -17.09 19.13
N ILE A 493 -6.22 -17.40 17.83
CA ILE A 493 -7.33 -18.09 17.17
C ILE A 493 -7.53 -19.47 17.82
N PHE A 494 -6.44 -20.22 18.02
CA PHE A 494 -6.50 -21.52 18.70
C PHE A 494 -7.01 -21.40 20.14
N SER A 495 -6.53 -20.42 20.90
CA SER A 495 -6.99 -20.13 22.26
C SER A 495 -8.48 -19.76 22.30
N ASN A 496 -8.94 -18.92 21.37
CA ASN A 496 -10.34 -18.51 21.28
C ASN A 496 -11.26 -19.70 20.97
N PHE A 497 -10.88 -20.56 20.02
CA PHE A 497 -11.63 -21.79 19.76
C PHE A 497 -11.59 -22.74 20.94
N GLY A 498 -10.44 -22.92 21.59
CA GLY A 498 -10.32 -23.69 22.83
C GLY A 498 -11.27 -23.18 23.91
N GLY A 499 -11.38 -21.86 24.09
CA GLY A 499 -12.34 -21.23 25.01
C GLY A 499 -13.80 -21.50 24.63
N MET A 500 -14.15 -21.43 23.35
CA MET A 500 -15.49 -21.75 22.86
C MET A 500 -15.87 -23.21 23.11
N PHE A 501 -14.98 -24.15 22.77
CA PHE A 501 -15.17 -25.59 23.04
C PHE A 501 -15.25 -25.90 24.53
N GLY A 502 -14.45 -25.22 25.36
CA GLY A 502 -14.43 -25.38 26.80
C GLY A 502 -15.71 -24.89 27.48
N ILE A 503 -16.21 -23.70 27.13
CA ILE A 503 -17.40 -23.10 27.75
C ILE A 503 -18.68 -23.82 27.29
N MET A 504 -18.83 -24.06 25.98
CA MET A 504 -20.07 -24.63 25.45
C MET A 504 -20.13 -26.14 25.64
N ALA A 505 -19.09 -26.85 25.22
CA ALA A 505 -19.09 -28.30 25.16
C ALA A 505 -18.34 -29.00 26.30
N GLY A 506 -17.68 -28.26 27.20
CA GLY A 506 -16.85 -28.86 28.25
C GLY A 506 -15.66 -29.67 27.70
N MET A 507 -15.32 -29.44 26.43
CA MET A 507 -14.24 -30.14 25.77
C MET A 507 -12.92 -29.45 26.03
N SER A 508 -11.91 -30.23 26.37
CA SER A 508 -10.53 -29.82 26.57
C SER A 508 -9.59 -30.58 25.65
N LEU A 509 -8.30 -30.22 25.66
CA LEU A 509 -7.28 -30.99 24.95
C LEU A 509 -7.24 -32.46 25.41
N ILE A 510 -7.57 -32.73 26.68
CA ILE A 510 -7.62 -34.08 27.25
C ILE A 510 -8.76 -34.88 26.58
N THR A 511 -9.95 -34.29 26.45
CA THR A 511 -11.07 -34.96 25.75
C THR A 511 -10.74 -35.28 24.29
N LEU A 512 -9.97 -34.42 23.62
CA LEU A 512 -9.50 -34.70 22.25
C LEU A 512 -8.56 -35.91 22.24
N MET A 513 -7.63 -36.00 23.19
CA MET A 513 -6.72 -37.14 23.33
C MET A 513 -7.45 -38.44 23.68
N GLU A 514 -8.49 -38.38 24.53
CA GLU A 514 -9.35 -39.53 24.85
C GLU A 514 -10.06 -40.08 23.60
N VAL A 515 -10.60 -39.18 22.76
CA VAL A 515 -11.25 -39.55 21.50
C VAL A 515 -10.24 -40.12 20.51
N VAL A 516 -9.05 -39.52 20.36
CA VAL A 516 -7.98 -40.03 19.49
C VAL A 516 -7.51 -41.41 19.95
N TYR A 517 -7.32 -41.60 21.25
CA TYR A 517 -6.96 -42.89 21.83
C TYR A 517 -8.04 -43.94 21.54
N PHE A 518 -9.31 -43.61 21.75
CA PHE A 518 -10.42 -44.50 21.45
C PHE A 518 -10.45 -44.88 19.97
N VAL A 519 -10.42 -43.90 19.06
CA VAL A 519 -10.46 -44.13 17.61
C VAL A 519 -9.25 -44.96 17.16
N GLY A 520 -8.05 -44.63 17.64
CA GLY A 520 -6.82 -45.38 17.34
C GLY A 520 -6.92 -46.84 17.80
N ARG A 521 -7.40 -47.08 19.03
CA ARG A 521 -7.63 -48.42 19.56
C ARG A 521 -8.66 -49.19 18.71
N GLN A 522 -9.78 -48.56 18.33
CA GLN A 522 -10.77 -49.20 17.46
C GLN A 522 -10.20 -49.55 16.09
N LEU A 523 -9.44 -48.65 15.47
CA LEU A 523 -8.77 -48.93 14.19
C LEU A 523 -7.82 -50.11 14.30
N VAL A 524 -6.99 -50.16 15.35
CA VAL A 524 -6.07 -51.29 15.60
C VAL A 524 -6.84 -52.60 15.75
N LEU A 525 -7.95 -52.61 16.51
CA LEU A 525 -8.78 -53.81 16.67
C LEU A 525 -9.44 -54.25 15.37
N VAL A 526 -9.89 -53.32 14.53
CA VAL A 526 -10.44 -53.61 13.19
C VAL A 526 -9.35 -54.19 12.27
N PHE A 527 -8.13 -53.64 12.28
CA PHE A 527 -7.01 -54.17 11.49
C PHE A 527 -6.50 -55.51 12.02
N ALA A 528 -6.50 -55.73 13.34
CA ALA A 528 -6.15 -57.00 13.95
C ALA A 528 -7.15 -58.10 13.57
N THR A 529 -8.45 -57.80 13.58
CA THR A 529 -9.50 -58.75 13.16
C THR A 529 -9.49 -59.02 11.64
N ARG A 530 -9.13 -58.04 10.81
CA ARG A 530 -8.93 -58.21 9.35
C ARG A 530 -7.66 -59.00 8.99
N SER A 531 -6.55 -58.76 9.68
CA SER A 531 -5.31 -59.52 9.48
C SER A 531 -5.43 -60.96 9.97
N TRP A 532 -6.17 -61.20 11.07
CA TRP A 532 -6.50 -62.55 11.52
C TRP A 532 -7.41 -63.32 10.55
N SER A 533 -8.33 -62.64 9.86
CA SER A 533 -9.18 -63.29 8.84
C SER A 533 -8.41 -63.59 7.54
N ALA A 534 -7.43 -62.75 7.15
CA ALA A 534 -6.52 -63.04 6.04
C ALA A 534 -5.52 -64.17 6.37
N GLY A 535 -4.98 -64.22 7.59
CA GLY A 535 -4.12 -65.31 8.07
C GLY A 535 -4.86 -66.66 8.19
N ALA A 536 -6.12 -66.65 8.64
CA ALA A 536 -6.96 -67.84 8.73
C ALA A 536 -7.40 -68.39 7.36
N LEU A 537 -7.43 -67.55 6.31
CA LEU A 537 -7.67 -68.00 4.93
C LEU A 537 -6.43 -68.71 4.36
N ARG A 538 -5.23 -68.25 4.74
CA ARG A 538 -3.95 -68.85 4.32
C ARG A 538 -3.65 -70.19 5.02
N SER A 539 -4.18 -70.40 6.23
CA SER A 539 -4.06 -71.68 6.96
C SER A 539 -5.16 -72.70 6.61
N ARG A 540 -6.02 -72.43 5.62
CA ARG A 540 -7.07 -73.34 5.11
C ARG A 540 -6.77 -73.91 3.72
N LEU A 541 -5.54 -73.79 3.22
CA LEU A 541 -5.05 -74.64 2.14
C LEU A 541 -4.29 -75.82 2.76
N PRO A 542 -4.88 -77.02 2.84
CA PRO A 542 -4.11 -78.22 3.13
C PRO A 542 -3.18 -78.54 1.96
N ASN A 543 -1.92 -78.85 2.31
CA ASN A 543 -0.97 -79.53 1.45
C ASN A 543 -1.64 -80.75 0.81
N LEU A 544 -1.73 -80.76 -0.52
CA LEU A 544 -1.93 -81.97 -1.30
C LEU A 544 -0.56 -82.28 -1.93
N GLU A 545 0.26 -83.06 -1.22
CA GLU A 545 1.44 -83.69 -1.80
C GLU A 545 1.05 -84.97 -2.52
N LEU A 546 1.57 -85.06 -3.75
CA LEU A 546 2.07 -86.23 -4.47
C LEU A 546 1.09 -87.38 -4.80
N LEU A 547 0.71 -87.41 -6.08
CA LEU A 547 1.09 -88.53 -6.94
C LEU A 547 2.41 -88.16 -7.63
N GLN A 548 3.38 -89.07 -7.47
CA GLN A 548 4.79 -89.12 -7.92
C GLN A 548 5.85 -88.37 -7.12
#